data_AF-A0A7S2KQJ8-F1
#
_entry.id   AF-A0A7S2KQJ8-F1
#
_cell.length_a   1.000
_cell.length_b   1.000
_cell.length_c   1.000
_cell.angle_alpha   90.00
_cell.angle_beta   90.00
_cell.angle_gamma   90.00
#
_symmetry.space_group_name_H-M   'P 1'
#
loop_
_entity.id
_entity.type
_entity.pdbx_description
1 polymer ?
#
loop_
_entity_poly.entity_id
_entity_poly.type
_entity_poly.pdbx_seq_one_letter_code
_entity_poly.pdbx_strand_id
1 'polypeptide(L)'
;LVKWSHWQLLEYEDRPIEWRCAVLDEILRAFSPWVQRMYLLAAKGQRNEEDPEAWEAFQHLAPLYCWLQRRAAGDAIVQSLQDVEASVASNGLTDAGAERCTVGYPTILETISALDRLSAAAHERLEAASATSGSILGGSSRNYKRHRLKRLVDAIRGVLEQPNVQKALSERQRLSQHPVLCLAGR
;
A
#
# COMPACT_ATOMS: atom_id res chain seq x y z
N LEU A 1 7.38 10.99 8.31
CA LEU A 1 6.11 10.47 7.73
C LEU A 1 5.55 9.29 8.52
N VAL A 2 6.06 8.08 8.36
CA VAL A 2 5.49 6.84 8.96
C VAL A 2 5.19 6.90 10.47
N LYS A 3 6.10 7.47 11.29
CA LYS A 3 5.87 7.63 12.74
C LYS A 3 4.67 8.55 13.04
N TRP A 4 4.59 9.67 12.32
CA TRP A 4 3.52 10.65 12.45
C TRP A 4 2.19 10.09 11.95
N SER A 5 2.18 9.42 10.80
CA SER A 5 0.95 8.86 10.26
C SER A 5 0.41 7.70 11.11
N HIS A 6 1.27 6.93 11.78
CA HIS A 6 0.79 5.98 12.79
C HIS A 6 0.08 6.67 13.95
N TRP A 7 0.65 7.77 14.45
CA TRP A 7 0.02 8.55 15.52
C TRP A 7 -1.35 9.10 15.07
N GLN A 8 -1.45 9.62 13.83
CA GLN A 8 -2.73 10.07 13.29
C GLN A 8 -3.76 8.96 13.15
N LEU A 9 -3.37 7.75 12.74
CA LEU A 9 -4.31 6.62 12.67
C LEU A 9 -4.84 6.23 14.04
N LEU A 10 -4.05 6.38 15.10
CA LEU A 10 -4.51 6.17 16.49
C LEU A 10 -5.45 7.29 16.92
N GLU A 11 -5.08 8.55 16.65
CA GLU A 11 -5.93 9.72 16.95
C GLU A 11 -7.28 9.67 16.19
N TYR A 12 -7.29 9.04 15.02
CA TYR A 12 -8.46 8.93 14.14
C TYR A 12 -9.22 7.60 14.27
N GLU A 13 -8.95 6.79 15.29
CA GLU A 13 -9.61 5.48 15.46
C GLU A 13 -11.15 5.59 15.48
N ASP A 14 -11.67 6.61 16.17
CA ASP A 14 -13.10 6.93 16.30
C ASP A 14 -13.59 8.01 15.32
N ARG A 15 -12.75 8.41 14.37
CA ARG A 15 -13.08 9.46 13.39
C ARG A 15 -13.68 8.84 12.12
N PRO A 16 -14.32 9.67 11.26
CA PRO A 16 -14.87 9.20 10.00
C PRO A 16 -13.83 8.47 9.15
N ILE A 17 -14.29 7.46 8.41
CA ILE A 17 -13.41 6.57 7.63
C ILE A 17 -12.59 7.33 6.60
N GLU A 18 -13.14 8.41 6.05
CA GLU A 18 -12.52 9.26 5.05
C GLU A 18 -11.22 9.88 5.57
N TRP A 19 -11.13 10.17 6.87
CA TRP A 19 -9.94 10.76 7.49
C TRP A 19 -8.81 9.75 7.61
N ARG A 20 -9.15 8.52 8.00
CA ARG A 20 -8.19 7.40 8.04
C ARG A 20 -7.71 7.09 6.63
N CYS A 21 -8.63 7.03 5.67
CA CYS A 21 -8.30 6.85 4.27
C CYS A 21 -7.39 7.96 3.72
N ALA A 22 -7.61 9.23 4.07
CA ALA A 22 -6.73 10.32 3.65
C ALA A 22 -5.30 10.14 4.17
N VAL A 23 -5.14 9.70 5.43
CA VAL A 23 -3.82 9.36 5.99
C VAL A 23 -3.18 8.19 5.24
N LEU A 24 -3.95 7.16 4.89
CA LEU A 24 -3.46 6.05 4.05
C LEU A 24 -2.98 6.56 2.69
N ASP A 25 -3.81 7.35 2.01
CA ASP A 25 -3.57 7.85 0.66
C ASP A 25 -2.28 8.70 0.63
N GLU A 26 -2.07 9.56 1.64
CA GLU A 26 -0.85 10.36 1.79
C GLU A 26 0.40 9.49 1.95
N ILE A 27 0.37 8.52 2.86
CA ILE A 27 1.50 7.62 3.08
C ILE A 27 1.80 6.84 1.81
N LEU A 28 0.80 6.15 1.24
CA LEU A 28 1.00 5.25 0.12
C LEU A 28 1.52 6.01 -1.11
N ARG A 29 1.02 7.23 -1.35
CA ARG A 29 1.53 8.10 -2.41
C ARG A 29 2.99 8.49 -2.21
N ALA A 30 3.45 8.68 -0.98
CA ALA A 30 4.85 8.99 -0.70
C ALA A 30 5.81 7.81 -0.95
N PHE A 31 5.32 6.56 -0.89
CA PHE A 31 6.13 5.37 -1.14
C PHE A 31 5.98 4.80 -2.57
N SER A 32 4.95 5.20 -3.31
CA SER A 32 4.71 4.69 -4.67
C SER A 32 5.88 4.89 -5.65
N PRO A 33 6.70 5.98 -5.60
CA PRO A 33 7.84 6.12 -6.50
C PRO A 33 8.91 5.03 -6.29
N TRP A 34 9.08 4.53 -5.06
CA TRP A 34 10.02 3.46 -4.74
C TRP A 34 9.56 2.11 -5.28
N VAL A 35 8.24 1.86 -5.26
CA VAL A 35 7.65 0.69 -5.92
C VAL A 35 7.79 0.79 -7.44
N GLN A 36 7.56 1.97 -8.03
CA GLN A 36 7.80 2.19 -9.46
C GLN A 36 9.26 1.92 -9.84
N ARG A 37 10.22 2.38 -9.02
CA ARG A 37 11.65 2.09 -9.21
C ARG A 37 11.92 0.58 -9.16
N MET A 38 11.30 -0.15 -8.24
CA MET A 38 11.40 -1.62 -8.17
C MET A 38 10.87 -2.31 -9.44
N TYR A 39 9.80 -1.83 -10.04
CA TYR A 39 9.32 -2.35 -11.32
C TYR A 39 10.31 -2.10 -12.47
N LEU A 40 10.90 -0.90 -12.53
CA LEU A 40 11.93 -0.58 -13.52
C LEU A 40 13.17 -1.47 -13.38
N LEU A 41 13.62 -1.70 -12.14
CA LEU A 41 14.73 -2.62 -11.85
C LEU A 41 14.39 -4.06 -12.21
N ALA A 42 13.15 -4.50 -11.94
CA ALA A 42 12.68 -5.83 -12.33
C ALA A 42 12.69 -5.99 -13.86
N ALA A 43 12.24 -4.99 -14.61
CA ALA A 43 12.25 -5.00 -16.07
C ALA A 43 13.68 -5.09 -16.66
N LYS A 44 14.68 -4.57 -15.94
CA LYS A 44 16.10 -4.67 -16.31
C LYS A 44 16.77 -5.98 -15.85
N GLY A 45 16.07 -6.84 -15.11
CA GLY A 45 16.67 -8.04 -14.48
C GLY A 45 17.60 -7.71 -13.30
N GLN A 46 17.52 -6.49 -12.74
CA GLN A 46 18.41 -5.96 -11.70
C GLN A 46 17.74 -5.89 -10.32
N ARG A 47 16.66 -6.66 -10.11
CA ARG A 47 15.99 -6.76 -8.80
C ARG A 47 16.72 -7.73 -7.87
N ASN A 48 18.01 -7.49 -7.62
CA ASN A 48 18.84 -8.31 -6.73
C ASN A 48 19.31 -7.50 -5.51
N GLU A 49 19.66 -8.18 -4.42
CA GLU A 49 20.06 -7.53 -3.15
C GLU A 49 21.46 -6.91 -3.18
N GLU A 50 22.27 -7.26 -4.18
CA GLU A 50 23.64 -6.80 -4.36
C GLU A 50 23.71 -5.50 -5.16
N ASP A 51 22.66 -5.21 -5.93
CA ASP A 51 22.52 -4.01 -6.72
C ASP A 51 22.28 -2.80 -5.80
N PRO A 52 23.14 -1.76 -5.84
CA PRO A 52 22.99 -0.59 -4.98
C PRO A 52 21.67 0.15 -5.17
N GLU A 53 21.11 0.12 -6.38
CA GLU A 53 19.86 0.80 -6.72
C GLU A 53 18.65 0.09 -6.11
N ALA A 54 18.63 -1.24 -6.22
CA ALA A 54 17.64 -2.08 -5.55
C ALA A 54 17.74 -1.97 -4.04
N TRP A 55 18.97 -1.95 -3.50
CA TRP A 55 19.20 -1.81 -2.07
C TRP A 55 18.67 -0.48 -1.51
N GLU A 56 18.92 0.63 -2.22
CA GLU A 56 18.35 1.94 -1.88
C GLU A 56 16.82 1.87 -1.82
N ALA A 57 16.18 1.26 -2.83
CA ALA A 57 14.73 1.09 -2.84
C ALA A 57 14.23 0.24 -1.64
N PHE A 58 14.92 -0.84 -1.26
CA PHE A 58 14.57 -1.62 -0.08
C PHE A 58 14.67 -0.81 1.22
N GLN A 59 15.70 0.02 1.36
CA GLN A 59 15.85 0.92 2.52
C GLN A 59 14.69 1.90 2.61
N HIS A 60 14.25 2.45 1.48
CA HIS A 60 13.10 3.35 1.45
C HIS A 60 11.77 2.64 1.64
N LEU A 61 11.61 1.38 1.25
CA LEU A 61 10.36 0.63 1.46
C LEU A 61 10.25 0.00 2.87
N ALA A 62 11.37 -0.22 3.56
CA ALA A 62 11.40 -0.84 4.89
C ALA A 62 10.53 -0.12 5.94
N PRO A 63 10.50 1.24 6.03
CA PRO A 63 9.59 1.93 6.93
C PRO A 63 8.11 1.63 6.67
N LEU A 64 7.69 1.55 5.40
CA LEU A 64 6.31 1.20 5.04
C LEU A 64 6.00 -0.25 5.43
N TYR A 65 6.91 -1.18 5.11
CA TYR A 65 6.77 -2.59 5.49
C TYR A 65 6.59 -2.77 7.00
N CYS A 66 7.40 -2.08 7.81
CA CYS A 66 7.28 -2.09 9.27
C CYS A 66 5.98 -1.46 9.77
N TRP A 67 5.48 -0.42 9.09
CA TRP A 67 4.22 0.23 9.44
C TRP A 67 3.01 -0.63 9.13
N LEU A 68 3.01 -1.37 8.02
CA LEU A 68 1.95 -2.32 7.65
C LEU A 68 1.76 -3.45 8.68
N GLN A 69 2.79 -3.73 9.48
CA GLN A 69 2.70 -4.71 10.58
C GLN A 69 1.96 -4.15 11.81
N ARG A 70 1.69 -2.85 11.87
CA ARG A 70 0.99 -2.23 13.01
C ARG A 70 -0.51 -2.48 12.89
N ARG A 71 -1.16 -2.66 14.04
CA ARG A 71 -2.60 -2.89 14.10
C ARG A 71 -3.41 -1.78 13.44
N ALA A 72 -3.19 -0.54 13.84
CA ALA A 72 -3.91 0.62 13.31
C ALA A 72 -3.82 0.74 11.77
N ALA A 73 -2.64 0.45 11.20
CA ALA A 73 -2.44 0.45 9.75
C ALA A 73 -3.28 -0.66 9.08
N GLY A 74 -3.21 -1.88 9.61
CA GLY A 74 -3.99 -2.99 9.08
C GLY A 74 -5.50 -2.77 9.18
N ASP A 75 -5.98 -2.24 10.30
CA ASP A 75 -7.39 -1.96 10.52
C ASP A 75 -7.89 -0.86 9.56
N ALA A 76 -7.10 0.21 9.37
CA ALA A 76 -7.42 1.26 8.40
C ALA A 76 -7.45 0.75 6.95
N ILE A 77 -6.52 -0.13 6.56
CA ILE A 77 -6.52 -0.74 5.21
C ILE A 77 -7.77 -1.60 5.00
N VAL A 78 -8.15 -2.43 5.98
CA VAL A 78 -9.36 -3.26 5.89
C VAL A 78 -10.61 -2.40 5.76
N GLN A 79 -10.71 -1.33 6.53
CA GLN A 79 -11.83 -0.39 6.42
C GLN A 79 -11.85 0.29 5.04
N SER A 80 -10.70 0.73 4.54
CA SER A 80 -10.58 1.30 3.21
C SER A 80 -11.04 0.35 2.10
N LEU A 81 -10.77 -0.95 2.23
CA LEU A 81 -11.25 -1.98 1.32
C LEU A 81 -12.79 -2.09 1.34
N GLN A 82 -13.39 -2.07 2.53
CA GLN A 82 -14.84 -2.08 2.71
C GLN A 82 -15.50 -0.83 2.10
N ASP A 83 -14.87 0.35 2.25
CA ASP A 83 -15.30 1.61 1.63
C ASP A 83 -15.32 1.53 0.09
N VAL A 84 -14.30 0.90 -0.50
CA VAL A 84 -14.24 0.65 -1.95
C VAL A 84 -15.38 -0.28 -2.39
N GLU A 85 -15.59 -1.40 -1.69
CA GLU A 85 -16.66 -2.35 -2.02
C GLU A 85 -18.04 -1.68 -1.91
N ALA A 86 -18.29 -0.93 -0.84
CA ALA A 86 -19.53 -0.19 -0.64
C ALA A 86 -19.75 0.91 -1.71
N SER A 87 -18.69 1.60 -2.11
CA SER A 87 -18.75 2.60 -3.19
C SER A 87 -19.14 1.97 -4.51
N VAL A 88 -18.50 0.85 -4.88
CA VAL A 88 -18.82 0.10 -6.11
C VAL A 88 -20.25 -0.40 -6.11
N ALA A 89 -20.78 -0.84 -4.96
CA ALA A 89 -22.14 -1.33 -4.85
C ALA A 89 -23.22 -0.23 -4.95
N SER A 90 -22.92 1.00 -4.52
CA SER A 90 -23.91 2.07 -4.38
C SER A 90 -23.98 3.04 -5.57
N ASN A 91 -22.84 3.60 -6.00
CA ASN A 91 -22.80 4.71 -6.97
C ASN A 91 -21.61 4.65 -7.94
N GLY A 92 -20.93 3.51 -8.01
CA GLY A 92 -19.68 3.38 -8.75
C GLY A 92 -18.46 3.87 -7.97
N LEU A 93 -17.28 3.54 -8.49
CA LEU A 93 -16.03 3.75 -7.78
C LEU A 93 -15.63 5.24 -7.74
N THR A 94 -15.46 5.78 -6.53
CA THR A 94 -14.98 7.15 -6.30
C THR A 94 -13.56 7.35 -6.82
N ASP A 95 -13.16 8.62 -7.01
CA ASP A 95 -11.82 9.00 -7.47
C ASP A 95 -10.74 8.47 -6.52
N ALA A 96 -10.95 8.68 -5.22
CA ALA A 96 -10.05 8.18 -4.19
C ALA A 96 -10.03 6.64 -4.15
N GLY A 97 -11.20 5.99 -4.29
CA GLY A 97 -11.28 4.52 -4.35
C GLY A 97 -10.52 3.95 -5.56
N ALA A 98 -10.62 4.60 -6.71
CA ALA A 98 -9.89 4.22 -7.92
C ALA A 98 -8.38 4.42 -7.74
N GLU A 99 -7.94 5.55 -7.17
CA GLU A 99 -6.51 5.79 -6.88
C GLU A 99 -5.95 4.74 -5.91
N ARG A 100 -6.71 4.37 -4.87
CA ARG A 100 -6.31 3.27 -3.97
C ARG A 100 -6.18 1.95 -4.70
N CYS A 101 -7.13 1.59 -5.55
CA CYS A 101 -7.09 0.32 -6.30
C CYS A 101 -5.94 0.26 -7.31
N THR A 102 -5.57 1.39 -7.89
CA THR A 102 -4.56 1.46 -8.98
C THR A 102 -3.16 1.78 -8.51
N VAL A 103 -3.01 2.47 -7.37
CA VAL A 103 -1.71 2.91 -6.83
C VAL A 103 -1.50 2.43 -5.41
N GLY A 104 -2.45 2.72 -4.51
CA GLY A 104 -2.27 2.49 -3.07
C GLY A 104 -2.10 1.00 -2.72
N TYR A 105 -3.07 0.18 -3.10
CA TYR A 105 -3.06 -1.26 -2.84
C TYR A 105 -1.92 -1.99 -3.58
N PRO A 106 -1.62 -1.72 -4.86
CA PRO A 106 -0.40 -2.23 -5.49
C PRO A 106 0.88 -1.85 -4.75
N THR A 107 0.97 -0.62 -4.23
CA THR A 107 2.13 -0.18 -3.44
C THR A 107 2.32 -1.04 -2.19
N ILE A 108 1.24 -1.39 -1.50
CA ILE A 108 1.26 -2.31 -0.35
C ILE A 108 1.72 -3.71 -0.78
N LEU A 109 1.08 -4.27 -1.80
CA LEU A 109 1.36 -5.63 -2.28
C LEU A 109 2.83 -5.78 -2.71
N GLU A 110 3.35 -4.79 -3.44
CA GLU A 110 4.74 -4.82 -3.89
C GLU A 110 5.73 -4.60 -2.76
N THR A 111 5.42 -3.74 -1.80
CA THR A 111 6.27 -3.54 -0.62
C THR A 111 6.40 -4.84 0.17
N ILE A 112 5.28 -5.53 0.41
CA ILE A 112 5.29 -6.84 1.09
C ILE A 112 6.05 -7.87 0.26
N SER A 113 5.73 -8.00 -1.04
CA SER A 113 6.38 -8.97 -1.94
C SER A 113 7.89 -8.74 -2.09
N ALA A 114 8.32 -7.47 -2.16
CA ALA A 114 9.72 -7.10 -2.28
C ALA A 114 10.51 -7.48 -1.03
N LEU A 115 9.97 -7.16 0.15
CA LEU A 115 10.71 -7.35 1.39
C LEU A 115 10.61 -8.78 1.93
N ASP A 116 9.50 -9.49 1.70
CA ASP A 116 9.36 -10.92 2.10
C ASP A 116 10.31 -11.86 1.34
N ARG A 117 10.86 -11.41 0.19
CA ARG A 117 11.81 -12.18 -0.62
C ARG A 117 13.26 -11.97 -0.20
N LEU A 118 13.53 -11.02 0.70
CA LEU A 118 14.88 -10.73 1.13
C LEU A 118 15.48 -11.88 1.92
N SER A 119 16.78 -12.08 1.75
CA SER A 119 17.55 -13.00 2.59
C SER A 119 17.51 -12.58 4.06
N ALA A 120 17.73 -13.54 4.97
CA ALA A 120 17.80 -13.24 6.40
C ALA A 120 18.91 -12.22 6.71
N ALA A 121 20.06 -12.32 6.02
CA ALA A 121 21.16 -11.37 6.14
C ALA A 121 20.78 -9.96 5.65
N ALA A 122 20.01 -9.84 4.57
CA ALA A 122 19.49 -8.55 4.12
C ALA A 122 18.50 -7.95 5.11
N HIS A 123 17.62 -8.76 5.71
CA HIS A 123 16.74 -8.29 6.77
C HIS A 123 17.54 -7.76 7.98
N GLU A 124 18.56 -8.49 8.42
CA GLU A 124 19.44 -8.03 9.52
C GLU A 124 20.15 -6.72 9.16
N ARG A 125 20.63 -6.56 7.92
CA ARG A 125 21.22 -5.31 7.44
C ARG A 125 20.24 -4.15 7.43
N LEU A 126 18.98 -4.38 7.02
CA LEU A 126 17.92 -3.35 7.06
C LEU A 126 17.55 -2.98 8.50
N GLU A 127 17.47 -3.96 9.40
CA GLU A 127 17.20 -3.75 10.82
C GLU A 127 18.35 -2.96 11.48
N ALA A 128 19.60 -3.31 11.19
CA ALA A 128 20.79 -2.60 11.67
C ALA A 128 20.83 -1.14 11.17
N ALA A 129 20.53 -0.91 9.90
CA ALA A 129 20.42 0.44 9.33
C ALA A 129 19.29 1.25 9.99
N SER A 130 18.21 0.58 10.40
CA SER A 130 17.05 1.20 11.05
C SER A 130 17.25 1.45 12.54
N ALA A 131 18.07 0.65 13.23
CA ALA A 131 18.35 0.76 14.66
C ALA A 131 19.03 2.09 15.02
N THR A 132 19.86 2.63 14.12
CA THR A 132 20.49 3.95 14.24
C THR A 132 19.45 5.09 14.27
N SER A 133 18.22 4.86 13.82
CA SER A 133 17.12 5.84 13.75
C SER A 133 16.04 5.68 14.84
N GLY A 134 16.36 4.98 15.94
CA GLY A 134 15.46 4.77 17.07
C GLY A 134 14.41 3.69 16.75
N SER A 135 14.76 2.45 17.06
CA SER A 135 13.98 1.24 16.78
C SER A 135 12.63 1.23 17.50
N ILE A 136 11.56 1.01 16.72
CA ILE A 136 10.18 0.71 17.17
C ILE A 136 9.85 -0.77 16.88
N LEU A 137 10.86 -1.64 16.79
CA LEU A 137 10.63 -3.07 16.54
C LEU A 137 10.42 -3.80 17.87
N GLY A 138 9.25 -3.57 18.47
CA GLY A 138 8.77 -4.35 19.61
C GLY A 138 8.67 -5.83 19.26
N GLY A 139 9.15 -6.67 20.18
CA GLY A 139 9.32 -8.13 20.08
C GLY A 139 8.01 -8.93 19.93
N SER A 140 7.33 -8.74 18.81
CA SER A 140 6.24 -9.62 18.38
C SER A 140 6.82 -10.76 17.55
N SER A 141 6.36 -11.99 17.83
CA SER A 141 6.78 -13.22 17.14
C SER A 141 6.72 -13.04 15.62
N ARG A 142 7.81 -13.39 14.92
CA ARG A 142 7.95 -13.28 13.45
C ARG A 142 6.76 -13.91 12.71
N ASN A 143 6.20 -14.99 13.26
CA ASN A 143 5.04 -15.69 12.72
C ASN A 143 3.76 -14.85 12.78
N TYR A 144 3.56 -14.08 13.85
CA TYR A 144 2.40 -13.19 13.99
C TYR A 144 2.44 -12.04 12.99
N LYS A 145 3.61 -11.44 12.79
CA LYS A 145 3.83 -10.38 11.80
C LYS A 145 3.54 -10.87 10.38
N ARG A 146 4.08 -12.05 10.02
CA ARG A 146 3.85 -12.66 8.71
C ARG A 146 2.37 -13.00 8.47
N HIS A 147 1.69 -13.54 9.48
CA HIS A 147 0.26 -13.84 9.38
C HIS A 147 -0.57 -12.58 9.13
N ARG A 148 -0.24 -11.46 9.81
CA ARG A 148 -0.92 -10.18 9.60
C ARG A 148 -0.73 -9.64 8.19
N LEU A 149 0.50 -9.63 7.67
CA LEU A 149 0.77 -9.19 6.30
C LEU A 149 0.08 -10.08 5.27
N LYS A 150 0.07 -11.41 5.48
CA LYS A 150 -0.66 -12.34 4.63
C LYS A 150 -2.15 -12.01 4.58
N ARG A 151 -2.78 -11.73 5.73
CA ARG A 151 -4.20 -11.32 5.78
C ARG A 151 -4.46 -10.04 4.99
N LEU A 152 -3.55 -9.06 5.03
CA LEU A 152 -3.68 -7.84 4.23
C LEU A 152 -3.56 -8.14 2.74
N VAL A 153 -2.60 -8.97 2.33
CA VAL A 153 -2.45 -9.39 0.93
C VAL A 153 -3.72 -10.09 0.44
N ASP A 154 -4.21 -11.06 1.20
CA ASP A 154 -5.40 -11.84 0.84
C ASP A 154 -6.65 -10.92 0.74
N ALA A 155 -6.82 -9.98 1.66
CA ALA A 155 -7.93 -9.01 1.63
C ALA A 155 -7.84 -8.04 0.44
N ILE A 156 -6.65 -7.48 0.19
CA ILE A 156 -6.43 -6.56 -0.93
C ILE A 156 -6.71 -7.27 -2.26
N ARG A 157 -6.14 -8.47 -2.45
CA ARG A 157 -6.39 -9.27 -3.65
C ARG A 157 -7.86 -9.62 -3.79
N GLY A 158 -8.51 -9.99 -2.67
CA GLY A 158 -9.93 -10.28 -2.63
C GLY A 158 -10.81 -9.15 -3.16
N VAL A 159 -10.45 -7.88 -2.93
CA VAL A 159 -11.16 -6.72 -3.50
C VAL A 159 -10.73 -6.44 -4.95
N LEU A 160 -9.43 -6.43 -5.22
CA LEU A 160 -8.92 -6.13 -6.56
C LEU A 160 -9.36 -7.17 -7.60
N GLU A 161 -9.52 -8.43 -7.23
CA GLU A 161 -9.92 -9.51 -8.15
C GLU A 161 -11.45 -9.58 -8.36
N GLN A 162 -12.25 -8.74 -7.68
CA GLN A 162 -13.70 -8.78 -7.84
C GLN A 162 -14.14 -8.24 -9.22
N PRO A 163 -15.04 -8.92 -9.94
CA PRO A 163 -15.48 -8.50 -11.27
C PRO A 163 -16.13 -7.10 -11.31
N ASN A 164 -16.88 -6.73 -10.28
CA ASN A 164 -17.51 -5.41 -10.13
C ASN A 164 -16.47 -4.29 -9.97
N VAL A 165 -15.43 -4.51 -9.16
CA VAL A 165 -14.33 -3.56 -8.97
C VAL A 165 -13.55 -3.40 -10.27
N GLN A 166 -13.20 -4.51 -10.94
CA GLN A 166 -12.51 -4.50 -12.23
C GLN A 166 -13.31 -3.80 -13.34
N LYS A 167 -14.63 -4.03 -13.38
CA LYS A 167 -15.53 -3.33 -14.30
C LYS A 167 -15.56 -1.83 -14.02
N ALA A 168 -15.71 -1.43 -12.76
CA ALA A 168 -15.73 -0.02 -12.38
C ALA A 168 -14.42 0.70 -12.72
N LEU A 169 -13.27 0.05 -12.49
CA LEU A 169 -11.96 0.57 -12.89
C LEU A 169 -11.83 0.75 -14.41
N SER A 170 -12.30 -0.25 -15.17
CA SER A 170 -12.25 -0.21 -16.65
C SER A 170 -13.14 0.89 -17.23
N GLU A 171 -14.37 1.06 -16.71
CA GLU A 171 -15.28 2.12 -17.12
C GLU A 171 -14.67 3.50 -16.86
N ARG A 172 -14.05 3.66 -15.70
CA ARG A 172 -13.37 4.90 -15.31
C ARG A 172 -12.16 5.22 -16.19
N GLN A 173 -11.37 4.20 -16.57
CA GLN A 173 -10.25 4.37 -17.49
C GLN A 173 -10.71 4.82 -18.89
N ARG A 174 -11.87 4.34 -19.36
CA ARG A 174 -12.45 4.81 -20.64
C ARG A 174 -12.86 6.27 -20.57
N LEU A 175 -13.44 6.70 -19.45
CA LEU A 175 -13.85 8.09 -19.24
C LEU A 175 -12.64 9.05 -19.22
N SER A 176 -11.50 8.64 -18.65
CA SER A 176 -10.30 9.48 -18.66
C SER A 176 -9.60 9.56 -20.02
N GLN A 177 -9.78 8.58 -20.89
CA GLN A 177 -9.20 8.56 -22.25
C GLN A 177 -10.04 9.33 -23.29
N HIS A 178 -11.32 9.58 -23.02
CA HIS A 178 -12.23 10.33 -23.91
C HIS A 178 -12.91 11.52 -23.21
N PRO A 179 -12.17 12.58 -22.86
CA PRO A 179 -12.72 13.73 -22.14
C PRO A 179 -13.80 14.51 -22.90
N VAL A 180 -13.96 14.26 -24.22
CA VAL A 180 -14.81 15.07 -25.11
C VAL A 180 -16.30 14.69 -25.04
N LEU A 181 -16.68 13.56 -24.45
CA LEU A 181 -18.08 13.12 -24.45
C LEU A 181 -18.91 13.55 -23.23
N CYS A 182 -18.31 14.18 -22.22
CA CYS A 182 -19.01 14.58 -20.99
C CYS A 182 -19.63 15.99 -21.02
N LEU A 183 -19.54 16.73 -22.13
CA LEU A 183 -20.13 18.07 -22.26
C LEU A 183 -21.43 18.14 -23.09
N ALA A 184 -21.93 17.01 -23.60
CA ALA A 184 -23.18 16.96 -24.35
C ALA A 184 -24.28 16.25 -23.55
N GLY A 185 -24.75 16.87 -22.47
CA GLY A 185 -25.79 16.28 -21.62
C GLY A 185 -26.11 17.07 -20.36
N ARG A 186 -26.27 18.39 -20.48
CA ARG A 186 -27.04 19.20 -19.52
C ARG A 186 -28.06 20.02 -20.29
#